data_AF-A0A4C1SVR8-F1
#
_entry.id   AF-A0A4C1SVR8-F1
#
_cell.length_a   1.000
_cell.length_b   1.000
_cell.length_c   1.000
_cell.angle_alpha   90.00
_cell.angle_beta   90.00
_cell.angle_gamma   90.00
#
_symmetry.space_group_name_H-M   'P 1'
#
loop_
_entity.id
_entity.type
_entity.pdbx_description
1 polymer ?
#
loop_
_entity_poly.entity_id
_entity_poly.type
_entity_poly.pdbx_seq_one_letter_code
_entity_poly.pdbx_strand_id
1 'polypeptide(L)'
;MLESERKVFEKMDGKSPMSKYWMPLVWATNIINRARKEGLISSDHIVQTLLVELSDIRRRLGALIGYDTVCVPLVYTQASFSCALRSHVALVQPLPINIQCTNP
;
A
#
# COMPACT_ATOMS: atom_id res chain seq x y z
N MET A 1 -10.64 16.48 -5.42
CA MET A 1 -11.96 15.81 -5.36
C MET A 1 -13.01 16.90 -5.38
N LEU A 2 -13.97 16.86 -6.29
CA LEU A 2 -15.02 17.89 -6.34
C LEU A 2 -15.86 17.84 -5.06
N GLU A 3 -16.47 18.97 -4.70
CA GLU A 3 -17.35 19.10 -3.53
C GLU A 3 -18.50 18.06 -3.56
N SER A 4 -19.00 17.76 -4.76
CA SER A 4 -20.02 16.73 -4.99
C SER A 4 -19.52 15.31 -4.73
N GLU A 5 -18.28 15.02 -5.11
CA GLU A 5 -17.65 13.70 -4.93
C GLU A 5 -17.30 13.47 -3.45
N ARG A 6 -16.84 14.52 -2.76
CA ARG A 6 -16.56 14.50 -1.32
C ARG A 6 -17.79 14.14 -0.49
N LYS A 7 -18.96 14.73 -0.81
CA LYS A 7 -20.22 14.41 -0.13
C LYS A 7 -20.64 12.95 -0.32
N VAL A 8 -20.37 12.36 -1.48
CA VAL A 8 -20.64 10.93 -1.74
C VAL A 8 -19.65 10.06 -0.97
N PHE A 9 -18.38 10.47 -0.89
CA PHE A 9 -17.35 9.78 -0.12
C PHE A 9 -17.71 9.72 1.38
N GLU A 10 -18.04 10.87 1.98
CA GLU A 10 -18.43 10.98 3.40
C GLU A 10 -19.69 10.16 3.72
N LYS A 11 -20.69 10.14 2.83
CA LYS A 11 -21.88 9.28 2.97
C LYS A 11 -21.57 7.78 2.95
N MET A 12 -20.53 7.38 2.24
CA MET A 12 -20.11 5.99 2.12
C MET A 12 -19.18 5.58 3.25
N ASP A 13 -18.41 6.51 3.83
CA ASP A 13 -17.61 6.31 5.05
C ASP A 13 -18.44 5.87 6.25
N GLY A 14 -19.64 6.45 6.42
CA GLY A 14 -20.57 6.02 7.48
C GLY A 14 -21.06 4.56 7.35
N LYS A 15 -20.89 3.90 6.19
CA LYS A 15 -21.43 2.57 5.92
C LYS A 15 -20.39 1.44 5.99
N SER A 16 -19.09 1.76 5.88
CA SER A 16 -18.04 0.75 5.79
C SER A 16 -16.69 1.32 6.22
N PRO A 17 -15.99 0.68 7.17
CA PRO A 17 -14.64 1.07 7.62
C PRO A 17 -13.53 0.64 6.66
N MET A 18 -13.82 -0.08 5.57
CA MET A 18 -12.81 -0.48 4.58
C MET A 18 -12.41 0.67 3.65
N SER A 19 -11.12 0.72 3.31
CA SER A 19 -10.54 1.71 2.38
C SER A 19 -11.17 1.61 0.98
N LYS A 20 -11.78 2.71 0.51
CA LYS A 20 -12.61 2.75 -0.71
C LYS A 20 -11.84 3.15 -1.96
N TYR A 21 -10.67 2.55 -2.17
CA TYR A 21 -9.83 2.82 -3.35
C TYR A 21 -10.51 2.47 -4.69
N TRP A 22 -11.51 1.57 -4.66
CA TRP A 22 -12.30 1.20 -5.84
C TRP A 22 -13.26 2.29 -6.31
N MET A 23 -13.56 3.30 -5.48
CA MET A 23 -14.59 4.29 -5.79
C MET A 23 -14.16 5.30 -6.87
N PRO A 24 -12.95 5.89 -6.82
CA PRO A 24 -12.43 6.70 -7.92
C PRO A 24 -12.30 5.94 -9.24
N LEU A 25 -12.01 4.63 -9.21
CA LEU A 25 -11.98 3.77 -10.39
C LEU A 25 -13.37 3.69 -11.06
N VAL A 26 -14.43 3.51 -10.26
CA VAL A 26 -15.81 3.48 -10.76
C VAL A 26 -16.23 4.84 -11.32
N TRP A 27 -15.81 5.94 -10.70
CA TRP A 27 -16.08 7.29 -11.22
C TRP A 27 -15.39 7.54 -12.56
N ALA A 28 -14.14 7.12 -12.72
CA ALA A 28 -13.42 7.20 -13.99
C ALA A 28 -14.16 6.44 -15.11
N THR A 29 -14.62 5.21 -14.86
CA THR A 29 -15.44 4.46 -15.82
C THR A 29 -16.72 5.18 -16.19
N ASN A 30 -17.40 5.81 -15.22
CA ASN A 30 -18.62 6.57 -15.47
C ASN A 30 -18.36 7.82 -16.33
N ILE A 31 -17.23 8.51 -16.13
CA ILE A 31 -16.83 9.66 -16.95
C ILE A 31 -16.57 9.21 -18.39
N ILE A 32 -15.85 8.11 -18.59
CA ILE A 32 -15.60 7.54 -19.93
C ILE A 32 -16.93 7.20 -20.64
N ASN A 33 -17.86 6.57 -19.91
CA ASN A 33 -19.17 6.22 -20.46
C ASN A 33 -20.03 7.46 -20.80
N ARG A 34 -19.92 8.55 -20.02
CA ARG A 34 -20.58 9.82 -20.33
C ARG A 34 -19.98 10.49 -21.56
N ALA A 35 -18.65 10.54 -21.66
CA ALA A 35 -17.95 11.08 -22.81
C ALA A 35 -18.30 10.34 -24.12
N ARG A 36 -18.54 9.03 -24.04
CA ARG A 36 -19.07 8.24 -25.16
C ARG A 36 -20.50 8.65 -25.55
N LYS A 37 -21.39 8.81 -24.57
CA LYS A 37 -22.79 9.23 -24.82
C LYS A 37 -22.89 10.63 -25.42
N GLU A 38 -21.99 11.52 -25.03
CA GLU A 38 -21.90 12.89 -25.54
C GLU A 38 -21.22 12.96 -26.93
N GLY A 39 -20.73 11.83 -27.46
CA GLY A 39 -20.11 11.76 -28.78
C GLY A 39 -18.73 12.44 -28.86
N LEU A 40 -18.14 12.80 -27.71
CA LEU A 40 -16.80 13.42 -27.65
C LEU A 40 -15.70 12.50 -28.16
N ILE A 41 -15.90 11.18 -28.05
CA ILE A 41 -14.96 10.16 -28.51
C ILE A 41 -15.56 9.51 -29.77
N SER A 42 -14.94 9.76 -30.92
CA SER A 42 -15.47 9.32 -32.23
C SER A 42 -15.29 7.83 -32.52
N SER A 43 -14.38 7.13 -31.83
CA SER A 43 -14.06 5.73 -32.10
C SER A 43 -14.26 4.84 -30.86
N ASP A 44 -14.97 3.73 -31.04
CA ASP A 44 -15.21 2.72 -30.01
C ASP A 44 -13.90 2.10 -29.50
N HIS A 45 -12.91 1.99 -30.40
CA HIS A 45 -11.59 1.46 -30.08
C HIS A 45 -10.88 2.26 -28.98
N ILE A 46 -11.03 3.60 -28.99
CA ILE A 46 -10.41 4.47 -27.97
C ILE A 46 -11.04 4.21 -26.60
N VAL A 47 -12.35 4.04 -26.55
CA VAL A 47 -13.07 3.71 -25.30
C VAL A 47 -12.59 2.37 -24.75
N GLN A 48 -12.45 1.36 -25.61
CA GLN A 48 -11.93 0.06 -25.21
C GLN A 48 -10.51 0.16 -24.64
N THR A 49 -9.62 0.90 -25.30
CA THR A 49 -8.25 1.12 -24.82
C THR A 49 -8.23 1.81 -23.46
N LEU A 50 -9.05 2.86 -23.26
CA LEU A 50 -9.14 3.54 -21.96
C LEU A 50 -9.61 2.62 -20.83
N LEU A 51 -10.56 1.72 -21.12
CA LEU A 51 -11.02 0.73 -20.14
C LEU A 51 -9.95 -0.33 -19.81
N VAL A 52 -9.13 -0.70 -20.79
CA VAL A 52 -7.99 -1.62 -20.60
C VAL A 52 -6.94 -0.97 -19.70
N GLU A 53 -6.55 0.28 -19.97
CA GLU A 53 -5.59 1.01 -19.15
C GLU A 53 -6.08 1.21 -17.71
N LEU A 54 -7.37 1.55 -17.54
CA LEU A 54 -7.98 1.68 -16.21
C LEU A 54 -7.94 0.35 -15.43
N SER A 55 -8.12 -0.77 -16.13
CA SER A 55 -8.03 -2.10 -15.55
C SER A 55 -6.61 -2.48 -15.16
N ASP A 56 -5.59 -2.04 -15.92
CA ASP A 56 -4.18 -2.24 -15.58
C ASP A 56 -3.78 -1.45 -14.32
N ILE A 57 -4.23 -0.20 -14.21
CA ILE A 57 -4.05 0.63 -13.00
C ILE A 57 -4.65 -0.07 -11.77
N ARG A 58 -5.88 -0.61 -11.89
CA ARG A 58 -6.51 -1.38 -10.82
C ARG A 58 -5.66 -2.59 -10.41
N ARG A 59 -5.09 -3.32 -11.37
CA ARG A 59 -4.23 -4.48 -11.10
C ARG A 59 -2.98 -4.07 -10.32
N ARG A 60 -2.33 -2.97 -10.71
CA ARG A 60 -1.13 -2.45 -10.05
C ARG A 60 -1.41 -1.98 -8.61
N LEU A 61 -2.51 -1.26 -8.41
CA LEU A 61 -2.95 -0.84 -7.08
C LEU A 61 -3.27 -2.04 -6.18
N GLY A 62 -3.92 -3.07 -6.72
CA GLY A 62 -4.19 -4.31 -5.99
C GLY A 62 -2.91 -5.02 -5.54
N ALA A 63 -1.89 -5.07 -6.40
CA ALA A 63 -0.58 -5.62 -6.04
C ALA A 63 0.09 -4.79 -4.94
N LEU A 64 0.02 -3.45 -5.01
CA LEU A 64 0.58 -2.55 -3.98
C LEU A 64 -0.07 -2.77 -2.61
N ILE A 65 -1.40 -2.91 -2.57
CA ILE A 65 -2.13 -3.24 -1.33
C ILE A 65 -1.75 -4.65 -0.84
N GLY A 66 -1.53 -5.59 -1.77
CA GLY A 66 -1.02 -6.92 -1.44
C GLY A 66 0.34 -6.88 -0.76
N TYR A 67 1.25 -6.02 -1.22
CA TYR A 67 2.56 -5.79 -0.57
C TYR A 67 2.44 -5.15 0.82
N ASP A 68 1.47 -4.25 1.02
CA ASP A 68 1.21 -3.64 2.33
C ASP A 68 0.59 -4.66 3.32
N THR A 69 -0.25 -5.57 2.83
CA THR A 69 -0.91 -6.59 3.65
C THR A 69 0.04 -7.75 3.99
N VAL A 70 0.94 -8.10 3.07
CA VAL A 70 1.93 -9.18 3.25
C VAL A 70 3.29 -8.56 3.55
N CYS A 71 3.46 -8.14 4.80
CA CYS A 71 4.79 -7.79 5.31
C CYS A 71 5.71 -9.01 5.18
N VAL A 72 6.93 -8.82 4.67
CA VAL A 72 8.00 -9.82 4.74
C VAL A 72 8.08 -10.30 6.19
N PRO A 73 8.10 -11.63 6.47
CA PRO A 73 8.04 -12.12 7.83
C PRO A 73 9.14 -11.46 8.65
N LEU A 74 8.74 -10.73 9.70
CA LEU A 74 9.64 -10.02 10.62
C LEU A 74 10.70 -10.94 11.26
N VAL A 75 10.55 -12.26 11.13
CA VAL A 75 11.54 -13.27 11.50
C VAL A 75 12.81 -13.17 10.65
N TYR A 76 12.70 -12.87 9.35
CA TYR A 76 13.87 -12.75 8.48
C TYR A 76 14.71 -11.50 8.81
N THR A 77 14.09 -10.42 9.28
CA THR A 77 14.80 -9.20 9.72
C THR A 77 15.28 -9.30 11.16
N GLN A 78 14.49 -9.88 12.07
CA GLN A 78 14.90 -10.04 13.47
C GLN A 78 15.97 -11.12 13.65
N ALA A 79 15.89 -12.28 12.98
CA ALA A 79 16.89 -13.33 13.10
C ALA A 79 18.22 -12.93 12.44
N SER A 80 18.18 -12.22 11.31
CA SER A 80 19.40 -11.73 10.65
C SER A 80 20.08 -10.62 11.45
N PHE A 81 19.33 -9.63 11.96
CA PHE A 81 19.91 -8.56 12.75
C PHE A 81 20.39 -9.08 14.11
N SER A 82 19.59 -9.90 14.81
CA SER A 82 20.00 -10.45 16.11
C SER A 82 21.14 -11.46 16.01
N CYS A 83 21.17 -12.36 15.01
CA CYS A 83 22.30 -13.29 14.87
C CYS A 83 23.58 -12.57 14.40
N ALA A 84 23.48 -11.57 13.53
CA ALA A 84 24.65 -10.79 13.11
C ALA A 84 25.18 -9.92 14.26
N LEU A 85 24.30 -9.23 14.99
CA LEU A 85 24.69 -8.41 16.15
C LEU A 85 25.19 -9.27 17.30
N ARG A 86 24.58 -10.43 17.57
CA ARG A 86 25.01 -11.37 18.61
C ARG A 86 26.32 -12.06 18.25
N SER A 87 26.53 -12.41 16.98
CA SER A 87 27.83 -12.94 16.52
C SER A 87 28.91 -11.86 16.55
N HIS A 88 28.60 -10.62 16.17
CA HIS A 88 29.56 -9.53 16.19
C HIS A 88 29.92 -9.08 17.62
N VAL A 89 28.93 -8.97 18.53
CA VAL A 89 29.16 -8.68 19.95
C VAL A 89 29.87 -9.84 20.67
N ALA A 90 29.57 -11.10 20.31
CA ALA A 90 30.28 -12.27 20.86
C ALA A 90 31.76 -12.35 20.44
N LEU A 91 32.13 -11.78 19.28
CA LEU A 91 33.53 -11.68 18.83
C LEU A 91 34.27 -10.43 19.38
N VAL A 92 33.56 -9.47 20.00
CA VAL A 92 34.11 -8.20 20.49
C VAL A 92 34.14 -8.13 22.04
N GLN A 93 33.80 -9.21 22.75
CA GLN A 93 33.94 -9.30 24.20
C GLN A 93 35.09 -10.26 24.59
N PRO A 94 36.29 -9.77 24.96
CA PRO A 94 37.18 -10.54 25.81
C PRO A 94 36.63 -10.52 27.26
N LEU A 95 36.28 -11.68 27.83
CA LEU A 95 36.14 -11.86 29.28
C LEU A 95 37.54 -11.75 29.95
N PRO A 96 37.66 -11.52 31.27
CA PRO A 96 36.89 -10.67 32.18
C PRO A 96 37.83 -9.69 32.93
N ILE A 97 37.37 -8.49 33.32
CA ILE A 97 38.09 -7.65 34.31
C ILE A 97 37.29 -7.64 35.61
N ASN A 98 37.84 -8.36 36.57
CA ASN A 98 37.50 -8.39 37.98
C ASN A 98 37.59 -6.97 38.57
N ILE A 99 36.48 -6.40 39.01
CA ILE A 99 36.47 -5.23 39.88
C ILE A 99 35.63 -5.61 41.10
N GLN A 100 36.32 -5.90 42.18
CA GLN A 100 35.77 -6.06 43.51
C GLN A 100 34.97 -4.82 43.89
N CYS A 101 33.69 -5.00 44.22
CA CYS A 101 32.94 -4.01 44.97
C CYS A 101 33.42 -4.04 46.43
N THR A 102 34.35 -3.15 46.80
CA THR A 102 34.56 -2.77 48.19
C THR A 102 33.92 -1.41 48.43
N ASN A 103 32.88 -1.42 49.27
CA ASN A 103 32.26 -0.28 49.93
C ASN A 103 33.31 0.63 50.61
N PRO A 104 32.94 1.88 50.91
CA PRO A 104 32.40 2.16 52.25
C PRO A 104 30.91 2.51 52.26
#